data_AF-A0A928P8S6-F1
#
_entry.id   AF-A0A928P8S6-F1
#
_cell.length_a   1.000
_cell.length_b   1.000
_cell.length_c   1.000
_cell.angle_alpha   90.00
_cell.angle_beta   90.00
_cell.angle_gamma   90.00
#
_symmetry.space_group_name_H-M   'P 1'
#
loop_
_entity.id
_entity.type
_entity.pdbx_description
1 polymer ?
#
loop_
_entity_poly.entity_id
_entity_poly.type
_entity_poly.pdbx_seq_one_letter_code
_entity_poly.pdbx_strand_id
1 'polypeptide(L)'
;MKKNNLKSYLALGIVFVLFNVIAFVIPTEKTATFFAAYVFAVVAFAVQIPLWKIAFGKKDTLKSKFLGIPVVHVGITYLIIQLIAFAVFMIFPTLPAWLAVVICVIILDISALCVIAGQAGAKEINRVEEKIKVKRVFIQFLQTDIEILVETETDAETKAALKKLAEQVRFSDPMSHEKLGDLESRITAKVEEMKTAVDKKTLVVEINTLLTERNKKCKILK
;
A
#
# COMPACT_ATOMS: atom_id res chain seq x y z
N MET A 1 5.00 5.84 16.69
CA MET A 1 5.05 4.38 16.42
C MET A 1 6.48 3.80 16.27
N LYS A 2 7.51 4.31 17.00
CA LYS A 2 8.93 3.88 16.89
C LYS A 2 9.28 2.56 17.60
N LYS A 3 8.48 2.12 18.58
CA LYS A 3 8.86 1.10 19.57
C LYS A 3 8.87 -0.34 19.02
N ASN A 4 8.03 -0.66 18.04
CA ASN A 4 7.94 -2.04 17.50
C ASN A 4 9.05 -2.35 16.50
N ASN A 5 9.43 -1.39 15.65
CA ASN A 5 10.53 -1.58 14.71
C ASN A 5 11.85 -1.79 15.44
N LEU A 6 12.07 -1.08 16.56
CA LEU A 6 13.26 -1.24 17.40
C LEU A 6 13.37 -2.64 18.01
N LYS A 7 12.25 -3.24 18.45
CA LYS A 7 12.22 -4.62 18.97
C LYS A 7 12.63 -5.64 17.90
N SER A 8 12.18 -5.44 16.65
CA SER A 8 12.57 -6.32 15.53
C SER A 8 14.06 -6.23 15.20
N TYR A 9 14.64 -5.02 15.16
CA TYR A 9 16.09 -4.85 14.98
C TYR A 9 16.90 -5.45 16.12
N LEU A 10 16.44 -5.29 17.37
CA LEU A 10 17.09 -5.88 18.53
C LEU A 10 17.04 -7.42 18.47
N ALA A 11 15.90 -8.00 18.11
CA ALA A 11 15.76 -9.45 17.93
C ALA A 11 16.69 -9.98 16.83
N LEU A 12 16.78 -9.29 15.69
CA LEU A 12 17.72 -9.65 14.61
C LEU A 12 19.17 -9.62 15.09
N GLY A 13 19.54 -8.61 15.88
CA GLY A 13 20.88 -8.50 16.48
C GLY A 13 21.19 -9.67 17.42
N ILE A 14 20.24 -10.08 18.26
CA ILE A 14 20.40 -11.24 19.14
C ILE A 14 20.62 -12.53 18.33
N VAL A 15 19.81 -12.73 17.28
CA VAL A 15 19.96 -13.90 16.38
C VAL A 15 21.29 -13.87 15.65
N PHE A 16 21.77 -12.69 15.23
CA PHE A 16 23.08 -12.54 14.62
C PHE A 16 24.23 -12.89 15.57
N VAL A 17 24.16 -12.45 16.83
CA VAL A 17 25.15 -12.82 17.85
C VAL A 17 25.14 -14.34 18.07
N LEU A 18 23.95 -14.94 18.22
CA LEU A 18 23.80 -16.39 18.37
C LEU A 18 24.40 -17.14 17.18
N PHE A 19 24.12 -16.69 15.96
CA PHE A 19 24.69 -17.26 14.73
C PHE A 19 26.23 -17.24 14.75
N ASN A 20 26.84 -16.11 15.15
CA ASN A 20 28.30 -16.01 15.24
C ASN A 20 28.87 -16.97 16.29
N VAL A 21 28.26 -17.05 17.48
CA VAL A 21 28.70 -17.98 18.52
C VAL A 21 28.67 -19.42 17.98
N ILE A 22 27.57 -19.84 17.34
CA ILE A 22 27.45 -21.18 16.75
C ILE A 22 28.51 -21.40 15.66
N ALA A 23 28.68 -20.44 14.75
CA ALA A 23 29.60 -20.55 13.63
C ALA A 23 31.06 -20.73 14.07
N PHE A 24 31.48 -20.13 15.20
CA PHE A 24 32.87 -20.18 15.67
C PHE A 24 33.13 -21.20 16.79
N VAL A 25 32.15 -21.52 17.64
CA VAL A 25 32.31 -22.48 18.75
C VAL A 25 32.31 -23.92 18.28
N ILE A 26 31.55 -24.25 17.22
CA ILE A 26 31.54 -25.63 16.72
C ILE A 26 32.94 -25.95 16.13
N PRO A 27 33.58 -27.06 16.58
CA PRO A 27 34.93 -27.47 16.20
C PRO A 27 34.94 -28.06 14.78
N THR A 28 34.68 -27.20 13.81
CA THR A 28 34.70 -27.49 12.36
C THR A 28 35.91 -26.82 11.73
N GLU A 29 36.50 -27.46 10.73
CA GLU A 29 37.58 -26.86 9.97
C GLU A 29 37.09 -25.61 9.24
N LYS A 30 37.76 -24.48 9.48
CA LYS A 30 37.43 -23.19 8.88
C LYS A 30 38.09 -23.09 7.50
N THR A 31 37.55 -23.84 6.55
CA THR A 31 38.05 -23.86 5.16
C THR A 31 37.58 -22.63 4.37
N ALA A 32 38.10 -22.43 3.16
CA ALA A 32 37.64 -21.35 2.27
C ALA A 32 36.13 -21.42 2.00
N THR A 33 35.56 -22.62 1.94
CA THR A 33 34.12 -22.88 1.77
C THR A 33 33.31 -22.34 2.96
N PHE A 34 33.81 -22.53 4.19
CA PHE A 34 33.20 -21.97 5.39
C PHE A 34 33.16 -20.44 5.33
N PHE A 35 34.28 -19.78 5.01
CA PHE A 35 34.35 -18.33 4.94
C PHE A 35 33.46 -17.76 3.82
N ALA A 36 33.41 -18.42 2.66
CA ALA A 36 32.52 -18.03 1.58
C ALA A 36 31.06 -18.06 2.03
N ALA A 37 30.58 -19.18 2.57
CA ALA A 37 29.21 -19.32 3.06
C ALA A 37 28.90 -18.35 4.22
N TYR A 38 29.87 -18.12 5.11
CA TYR A 38 29.75 -17.18 6.23
C TYR A 38 29.53 -15.74 5.74
N VAL A 39 30.31 -15.27 4.76
CA VAL A 39 30.14 -13.91 4.18
C VAL A 39 28.72 -13.74 3.63
N PHE A 40 28.21 -14.73 2.88
CA PHE A 40 26.84 -14.65 2.37
C PHE A 40 25.78 -14.71 3.47
N ALA A 41 26.00 -15.46 4.55
CA ALA A 41 25.12 -15.42 5.72
C ALA A 41 25.10 -14.03 6.38
N VAL A 42 26.27 -13.39 6.56
CA VAL A 42 26.37 -12.01 7.06
C VAL A 42 25.64 -11.02 6.14
N VAL A 43 25.81 -11.16 4.81
CA VAL A 43 25.06 -10.37 3.83
C VAL A 43 23.56 -10.57 3.98
N ALA A 44 23.08 -11.80 4.22
CA ALA A 44 21.67 -12.06 4.43
C ALA A 44 21.10 -11.37 5.67
N PHE A 45 21.87 -11.28 6.76
CA PHE A 45 21.51 -10.45 7.92
C PHE A 45 21.51 -8.96 7.59
N ALA A 46 22.52 -8.48 6.87
CA ALA A 46 22.63 -7.07 6.49
C ALA A 46 21.45 -6.62 5.59
N VAL A 47 21.02 -7.47 4.66
CA VAL A 47 19.91 -7.22 3.72
C VAL A 47 18.54 -7.10 4.43
N GLN A 48 18.36 -7.68 5.61
CA GLN A 48 17.12 -7.50 6.39
C GLN A 48 16.89 -6.04 6.80
N ILE A 49 17.96 -5.27 7.03
CA ILE A 49 17.88 -3.88 7.48
C ILE A 49 17.22 -2.97 6.42
N PRO A 50 17.71 -2.91 5.16
CA PRO A 50 17.03 -2.15 4.12
C PRO A 50 15.65 -2.72 3.77
N LEU A 51 15.44 -4.05 3.83
CA LEU A 51 14.11 -4.66 3.61
C LEU A 51 13.07 -4.15 4.62
N TRP A 52 13.40 -4.11 5.91
CA TRP A 52 12.52 -3.55 6.94
C TRP A 52 12.33 -2.05 6.80
N LYS A 53 13.35 -1.31 6.35
CA LYS A 53 13.20 0.12 6.03
C LYS A 53 12.25 0.34 4.85
N ILE A 54 12.30 -0.50 3.83
CA ILE A 54 11.37 -0.44 2.68
C ILE A 54 9.95 -0.81 3.12
N ALA A 55 9.80 -1.87 3.91
CA ALA A 55 8.51 -2.38 4.35
C ALA A 55 7.79 -1.46 5.36
N PHE A 56 8.53 -0.82 6.28
CA PHE A 56 7.96 -0.05 7.39
C PHE A 56 8.34 1.43 7.39
N GLY A 57 9.15 1.91 6.44
CA GLY A 57 9.61 3.30 6.37
C GLY A 57 8.62 4.28 5.74
N LYS A 58 7.56 3.81 5.08
CA LYS A 58 6.51 4.67 4.50
C LYS A 58 5.48 5.01 5.59
N LYS A 59 5.41 6.31 5.92
CA LYS A 59 4.57 6.93 6.96
C LYS A 59 3.20 6.25 7.10
N ASP A 60 2.97 5.76 8.32
CA ASP A 60 1.73 5.37 8.99
C ASP A 60 0.42 5.46 8.20
N THR A 61 0.28 4.57 7.22
CA THR A 61 -1.02 4.16 6.71
C THR A 61 -1.07 2.64 6.83
N LEU A 62 -2.15 2.08 7.40
CA LEU A 62 -2.35 0.63 7.59
C LEU A 62 -2.06 -0.18 6.31
N LYS A 63 -2.22 0.47 5.16
CA LYS A 63 -1.92 -0.03 3.83
C LYS A 63 -0.43 -0.23 3.53
N SER A 64 0.46 0.66 4.00
CA SER A 64 1.91 0.47 3.81
C SER A 64 2.40 -0.76 4.59
N LYS A 65 1.82 -1.02 5.76
CA LYS A 65 2.08 -2.24 6.55
C LYS A 65 1.58 -3.49 5.82
N PHE A 66 0.38 -3.44 5.23
CA PHE A 66 -0.18 -4.57 4.48
C PHE A 66 0.67 -4.96 3.26
N LEU A 67 1.23 -3.96 2.57
CA LEU A 67 2.12 -4.17 1.42
C LEU A 67 3.57 -4.48 1.82
N GLY A 68 3.98 -4.07 3.02
CA GLY A 68 5.30 -4.38 3.57
C GLY A 68 5.43 -5.81 4.09
N ILE A 69 4.35 -6.41 4.62
CA ILE A 69 4.36 -7.77 5.18
C ILE A 69 4.87 -8.84 4.19
N PRO A 70 4.42 -8.89 2.92
CA PRO A 70 4.96 -9.83 1.94
C PRO A 70 6.47 -9.69 1.71
N VAL A 71 6.97 -8.44 1.66
CA VAL A 71 8.41 -8.16 1.46
C VAL A 71 9.23 -8.64 2.65
N VAL A 72 8.73 -8.45 3.88
CA VAL A 72 9.38 -8.97 5.09
C VAL A 72 9.35 -10.49 5.14
N HIS A 73 8.25 -11.11 4.74
CA HIS A 73 8.13 -12.57 4.72
C HIS A 73 9.16 -13.19 3.77
N VAL A 74 9.32 -12.66 2.56
CA VAL A 74 10.36 -13.10 1.61
C VAL A 74 11.76 -12.90 2.20
N GLY A 75 12.00 -11.77 2.88
CA GLY A 75 13.27 -11.51 3.57
C GLY A 75 13.60 -12.55 4.64
N ILE A 76 12.64 -12.90 5.49
CA ILE A 76 12.82 -13.91 6.55
C ILE A 76 13.04 -15.30 5.95
N THR A 77 12.27 -15.67 4.93
CA THR A 77 12.44 -16.96 4.23
C THR A 77 13.81 -17.07 3.60
N TYR A 78 14.30 -16.00 2.95
CA TYR A 78 15.67 -15.92 2.44
C TYR A 78 16.70 -16.16 3.55
N LEU A 79 16.56 -15.49 4.70
CA LEU A 79 17.49 -15.66 5.83
C LEU A 79 17.51 -17.11 6.33
N ILE A 80 16.35 -17.75 6.47
CA ILE A 80 16.27 -19.15 6.92
C ILE A 80 16.94 -20.08 5.91
N ILE A 81 16.64 -19.94 4.62
CA ILE A 81 17.25 -20.76 3.56
C ILE A 81 18.77 -20.57 3.54
N GLN A 82 19.24 -19.33 3.67
CA GLN A 82 20.67 -19.03 3.69
C GLN A 82 21.38 -19.63 4.91
N LEU A 83 20.73 -19.63 6.08
CA LEU A 83 21.27 -20.27 7.29
C LEU A 83 21.34 -21.80 7.15
N ILE A 84 20.34 -22.42 6.50
CA ILE A 84 20.36 -23.85 6.18
C ILE A 84 21.51 -24.16 5.22
N ALA A 85 21.66 -23.37 4.15
CA ALA A 85 22.76 -23.54 3.20
C ALA A 85 24.12 -23.42 3.90
N PHE A 86 24.28 -22.43 4.79
CA PHE A 86 25.49 -22.28 5.60
C PHE A 86 25.75 -23.51 6.47
N ALA A 87 24.74 -24.03 7.18
CA ALA A 87 24.89 -25.22 8.00
C ALA A 87 25.30 -26.45 7.18
N VAL A 88 24.78 -26.60 5.96
CA VAL A 88 25.18 -27.69 5.04
C VAL A 88 26.66 -27.56 4.66
N PHE A 89 27.12 -26.39 4.22
CA PHE A 89 28.54 -26.19 3.89
C PHE A 89 29.48 -26.33 5.09
N MET A 90 28.97 -26.05 6.29
CA MET A 90 29.70 -26.23 7.54
C MET A 90 29.91 -27.71 7.91
N ILE A 91 28.90 -28.57 7.64
CA ILE A 91 28.98 -30.01 7.91
C ILE A 91 29.80 -30.75 6.84
N PHE A 92 29.79 -30.25 5.60
CA PHE A 92 30.48 -30.86 4.46
C PHE A 92 31.65 -29.99 3.97
N PRO A 93 32.77 -29.90 4.72
CA PRO A 93 33.91 -29.04 4.38
C PRO A 93 34.71 -29.54 3.17
N THR A 94 34.46 -30.77 2.71
CA THR A 94 35.05 -31.37 1.49
C THR A 94 34.52 -30.73 0.20
N LEU A 95 33.45 -29.94 0.27
CA LEU A 95 32.90 -29.23 -0.88
C LEU A 95 33.80 -28.06 -1.28
N PRO A 96 34.06 -27.87 -2.58
CA PRO A 96 34.90 -26.79 -3.05
C PRO A 96 34.20 -25.43 -2.90
N ALA A 97 34.97 -24.39 -2.59
CA ALA A 97 34.44 -23.07 -2.26
C ALA A 97 33.62 -22.43 -3.40
N TRP A 98 33.96 -22.72 -4.66
CA TRP A 98 33.20 -22.20 -5.82
C TRP A 98 31.73 -22.67 -5.80
N LEU A 99 31.46 -23.88 -5.33
CA LEU A 99 30.10 -24.43 -5.27
C LEU A 99 29.27 -23.68 -4.22
N ALA A 100 29.87 -23.37 -3.07
CA ALA A 100 29.23 -22.58 -2.02
C ALA A 100 28.87 -21.18 -2.52
N VAL A 101 29.78 -20.54 -3.25
CA VAL A 101 29.53 -19.22 -3.85
C VAL A 101 28.37 -19.29 -4.84
N VAL A 102 28.39 -20.24 -5.79
CA VAL A 102 27.34 -20.37 -6.81
C VAL A 102 25.96 -20.58 -6.18
N ILE A 103 25.85 -21.49 -5.20
CA ILE A 103 24.58 -21.77 -4.54
C ILE A 103 24.08 -20.56 -3.76
N CYS A 104 24.94 -19.87 -3.01
CA CYS A 104 24.54 -18.69 -2.24
C CYS A 104 24.11 -17.53 -3.16
N VAL A 105 24.77 -17.34 -4.30
CA VAL A 105 24.41 -16.32 -5.29
C VAL A 105 23.03 -16.62 -5.90
N ILE A 106 22.75 -17.87 -6.29
CA ILE A 106 21.44 -18.25 -6.83
C ILE A 106 20.32 -17.97 -5.82
N ILE A 107 20.53 -18.31 -4.55
CA ILE A 107 19.54 -18.07 -3.49
C ILE A 107 19.29 -16.57 -3.31
N LEU A 108 20.36 -15.76 -3.33
CA LEU A 108 20.28 -14.30 -3.24
C LEU A 108 19.51 -13.71 -4.43
N ASP A 109 19.82 -14.13 -5.65
CA ASP A 109 19.21 -13.59 -6.88
C ASP A 109 17.71 -13.92 -6.95
N ILE A 110 17.32 -15.16 -6.65
CA ILE A 110 15.90 -15.56 -6.59
C ILE A 110 15.15 -14.71 -5.56
N SER A 111 15.76 -14.50 -4.39
CA SER A 111 15.16 -13.70 -3.33
C SER A 111 15.02 -12.23 -3.72
N ALA A 112 16.02 -11.67 -4.42
CA ALA A 112 15.98 -10.32 -4.95
C ALA A 112 14.84 -10.14 -5.98
N LEU A 113 14.68 -11.10 -6.90
CA LEU A 113 13.58 -11.09 -7.88
C LEU A 113 12.21 -11.12 -7.21
N CYS A 114 12.03 -11.97 -6.19
CA CYS A 114 10.78 -12.05 -5.43
C CYS A 114 10.44 -10.71 -4.73
N VAL A 115 11.45 -10.04 -4.17
CA VAL A 115 11.28 -8.72 -3.53
C VAL A 115 10.89 -7.66 -4.55
N ILE A 116 11.51 -7.64 -5.73
CA ILE A 116 11.18 -6.69 -6.81
C ILE A 116 9.75 -6.92 -7.32
N ALA A 117 9.37 -8.17 -7.58
CA ALA A 117 8.02 -8.53 -8.03
C ALA A 117 6.94 -8.13 -7.01
N GLY A 118 7.19 -8.40 -5.72
CA GLY A 118 6.28 -7.99 -4.64
C GLY A 118 6.09 -6.46 -4.56
N GLN A 119 7.16 -5.70 -4.76
CA GLN A 119 7.09 -4.23 -4.79
C GLN A 119 6.35 -3.68 -6.02
N ALA A 120 6.51 -4.31 -7.19
CA ALA A 120 5.79 -3.92 -8.41
C ALA A 120 4.28 -4.16 -8.27
N GLY A 121 3.86 -5.32 -7.76
CA GLY A 121 2.45 -5.62 -7.50
C GLY A 121 1.82 -4.68 -6.47
N ALA A 122 2.55 -4.36 -5.41
CA ALA A 122 2.13 -3.38 -4.40
C ALA A 122 1.91 -1.97 -4.97
N LYS A 123 2.68 -1.56 -5.98
CA LYS A 123 2.56 -0.25 -6.64
C LYS A 123 1.28 -0.16 -7.47
N GLU A 124 0.92 -1.23 -8.19
CA GLU A 124 -0.30 -1.25 -8.99
C GLU A 124 -1.57 -1.31 -8.14
N ILE A 125 -1.56 -2.06 -7.04
CA ILE A 125 -2.68 -2.06 -6.07
C ILE A 125 -2.88 -0.68 -5.46
N ASN A 126 -1.79 0.05 -5.18
CA ASN A 126 -1.89 1.43 -4.73
C ASN A 126 -2.53 2.35 -5.78
N ARG A 127 -2.16 2.19 -7.06
CA ARG A 127 -2.73 2.96 -8.17
C ARG A 127 -4.21 2.68 -8.36
N VAL A 128 -4.61 1.41 -8.31
CA VAL A 128 -6.01 1.00 -8.46
C VAL A 128 -6.85 1.53 -7.29
N GLU A 129 -6.33 1.51 -6.07
CA GLU A 129 -7.08 2.00 -4.91
C GLU A 129 -7.10 3.52 -4.78
N GLU A 130 -6.08 4.23 -5.28
CA GLU A 130 -6.11 5.70 -5.42
C GLU A 130 -7.20 6.11 -6.40
N LYS A 131 -7.34 5.38 -7.52
CA LYS A 131 -8.51 5.50 -8.40
C LYS A 131 -9.82 5.17 -7.66
N ILE A 132 -9.85 4.22 -6.72
CA ILE A 132 -11.08 3.87 -5.96
C ILE A 132 -11.42 4.90 -4.87
N LYS A 133 -10.43 5.57 -4.25
CA LYS A 133 -10.69 6.63 -3.25
C LYS A 133 -11.28 7.89 -3.89
N VAL A 134 -10.77 8.29 -5.05
CA VAL A 134 -11.39 9.38 -5.84
C VAL A 134 -12.84 9.02 -6.19
N LYS A 135 -13.11 7.73 -6.44
CA LYS A 135 -14.43 7.23 -6.83
C LYS A 135 -15.48 7.10 -5.71
N ARG A 136 -15.18 7.34 -4.43
CA ARG A 136 -16.18 7.23 -3.34
C ARG A 136 -16.47 8.53 -2.59
N VAL A 137 -15.69 9.56 -2.90
CA VAL A 137 -15.62 10.80 -2.12
C VAL A 137 -16.44 11.92 -2.77
N PHE A 138 -16.73 11.84 -4.07
CA PHE A 138 -17.57 12.80 -4.79
C PHE A 138 -18.96 12.99 -4.14
N ILE A 139 -19.70 11.90 -3.89
CA ILE A 139 -21.06 11.99 -3.32
C ILE A 139 -21.06 12.47 -1.89
N GLN A 140 -20.03 12.14 -1.10
CA GLN A 140 -19.89 12.65 0.25
C GLN A 140 -19.62 14.16 0.25
N PHE A 141 -18.69 14.65 -0.58
CA PHE A 141 -18.45 16.10 -0.69
C PHE A 141 -19.67 16.84 -1.22
N LEU A 142 -20.31 16.31 -2.26
CA LEU A 142 -21.51 16.92 -2.83
C LEU A 142 -22.65 17.00 -1.81
N GLN A 143 -22.83 15.97 -0.97
CA GLN A 143 -23.82 15.99 0.10
C GLN A 143 -23.50 17.10 1.12
N THR A 144 -22.25 17.19 1.56
CA THR A 144 -21.82 18.22 2.52
C THR A 144 -21.97 19.63 1.96
N ASP A 145 -21.58 19.87 0.70
CA ASP A 145 -21.71 21.19 0.07
C ASP A 145 -23.18 21.62 -0.04
N ILE A 146 -24.10 20.71 -0.37
CA ILE A 146 -25.53 21.03 -0.48
C ILE A 146 -26.15 21.21 0.91
N GLU A 147 -25.76 20.44 1.93
CA GLU A 147 -26.22 20.63 3.30
C GLU A 147 -25.80 21.99 3.86
N ILE A 148 -24.57 22.45 3.61
CA ILE A 148 -24.11 23.80 3.97
C ILE A 148 -24.97 24.87 3.29
N LEU A 149 -25.33 24.67 2.01
CA LEU A 149 -26.19 25.59 1.28
C LEU A 149 -27.62 25.63 1.85
N VAL A 150 -28.17 24.50 2.30
CA VAL A 150 -29.46 24.45 3.01
C VAL A 150 -29.44 25.23 4.31
N GLU A 151 -28.33 25.17 5.06
CA GLU A 151 -28.18 25.88 6.33
C GLU A 151 -28.03 27.39 6.15
N THR A 152 -27.32 27.82 5.10
CA THR A 152 -27.05 29.22 4.79
C THR A 152 -28.26 29.92 4.12
N GLU A 153 -29.16 29.16 3.50
CA GLU A 153 -30.33 29.71 2.81
C GLU A 153 -31.44 30.18 3.76
N THR A 154 -31.89 31.42 3.55
CA THR A 154 -32.97 32.08 4.30
C THR A 154 -34.31 32.01 3.57
N ASP A 155 -34.33 31.88 2.23
CA ASP A 155 -35.56 31.74 1.45
C ASP A 155 -36.21 30.35 1.60
N ALA A 156 -37.47 30.31 2.01
CA ALA A 156 -38.18 29.07 2.35
C ALA A 156 -38.39 28.15 1.14
N GLU A 157 -38.66 28.70 -0.05
CA GLU A 157 -38.86 27.90 -1.28
C GLU A 157 -37.55 27.32 -1.79
N THR A 158 -36.49 28.12 -1.81
CA THR A 158 -35.14 27.68 -2.24
C THR A 158 -34.57 26.65 -1.27
N LYS A 159 -34.80 26.83 0.04
CA LYS A 159 -34.41 25.86 1.08
C LYS A 159 -35.11 24.51 0.91
N ALA A 160 -36.40 24.52 0.55
CA ALA A 160 -37.13 23.28 0.26
C ALA A 160 -36.56 22.55 -0.98
N ALA A 161 -36.22 23.29 -2.03
CA ALA A 161 -35.60 22.74 -3.23
C ALA A 161 -34.21 22.14 -2.95
N LEU A 162 -33.38 22.82 -2.16
CA LEU A 162 -32.06 22.33 -1.75
C LEU A 162 -32.13 21.09 -0.85
N LYS A 163 -33.10 21.03 0.08
CA LYS A 163 -33.33 19.82 0.90
C LYS A 163 -33.66 18.60 0.03
N LYS A 164 -34.51 18.79 -0.99
CA LYS A 164 -34.85 17.73 -1.93
C LYS A 164 -33.63 17.28 -2.74
N LEU A 165 -32.77 18.21 -3.14
CA LEU A 165 -31.52 17.90 -3.82
C LEU A 165 -30.55 17.11 -2.91
N ALA A 166 -30.40 17.52 -1.64
CA ALA A 166 -29.58 16.82 -0.66
C ALA A 166 -30.05 15.38 -0.46
N GLU A 167 -31.37 15.18 -0.37
CA GLU A 167 -31.97 13.84 -0.27
C GLU A 167 -31.67 12.98 -1.50
N GLN A 168 -31.77 13.54 -2.71
CA GLN A 168 -31.42 12.82 -3.93
C GLN A 168 -29.94 12.46 -4.02
N VAL A 169 -29.04 13.33 -3.56
CA VAL A 169 -27.60 13.02 -3.48
C VAL A 169 -27.35 11.91 -2.46
N ARG A 170 -28.01 11.96 -1.30
CA ARG A 170 -27.91 10.92 -0.26
C ARG A 170 -28.36 9.54 -0.75
N PHE A 171 -29.39 9.47 -1.60
CA PHE A 171 -29.85 8.22 -2.21
C PHE A 171 -29.14 7.85 -3.52
N SER A 172 -28.16 8.65 -3.95
CA SER A 172 -27.40 8.35 -5.16
C SER A 172 -26.33 7.28 -4.92
N ASP A 173 -25.96 6.59 -5.99
CA ASP A 173 -24.92 5.54 -5.90
C ASP A 173 -23.58 6.19 -5.49
N PRO A 174 -22.93 5.71 -4.40
CA PRO A 174 -21.66 6.25 -3.92
C PRO A 174 -20.49 5.91 -4.86
N MET A 175 -20.69 5.07 -5.87
CA MET A 175 -19.69 4.68 -6.84
C MET A 175 -19.54 5.74 -7.94
N SER A 176 -18.31 6.23 -8.13
CA SER A 176 -17.89 7.04 -9.27
C SER A 176 -17.01 6.20 -10.21
N HIS A 177 -16.84 6.65 -11.45
CA HIS A 177 -16.03 5.98 -12.48
C HIS A 177 -15.31 7.03 -13.33
N GLU A 178 -14.17 6.68 -13.94
CA GLU A 178 -13.47 7.59 -14.88
C GLU A 178 -14.37 8.07 -16.03
N LYS A 179 -15.38 7.29 -16.43
CA LYS A 179 -16.34 7.63 -17.49
C LYS A 179 -17.44 8.58 -17.01
N LEU A 180 -17.51 8.82 -15.70
CA LEU A 180 -18.42 9.75 -15.04
C LEU A 180 -17.70 11.06 -14.65
N GLY A 181 -16.37 11.12 -14.78
CA GLY A 181 -15.56 12.26 -14.32
C GLY A 181 -16.02 13.60 -14.90
N ASP A 182 -16.31 13.67 -16.20
CA ASP A 182 -16.80 14.90 -16.83
C ASP A 182 -18.15 15.35 -16.27
N LEU A 183 -19.05 14.40 -15.96
CA LEU A 183 -20.35 14.71 -15.35
C LEU A 183 -20.18 15.18 -13.90
N GLU A 184 -19.28 14.54 -13.15
CA GLU A 184 -18.99 14.90 -11.76
C GLU A 184 -18.35 16.29 -11.67
N SER A 185 -17.40 16.62 -12.54
CA SER A 185 -16.82 17.96 -12.63
C SER A 185 -17.84 19.03 -12.98
N ARG A 186 -18.77 18.75 -13.90
CA ARG A 186 -19.86 19.67 -14.24
C ARG A 186 -20.83 19.89 -13.07
N ILE A 187 -21.14 18.84 -12.32
CA ILE A 187 -21.97 18.93 -11.11
C ILE A 187 -21.26 19.79 -10.05
N THR A 188 -19.98 19.54 -9.77
CA THR A 188 -19.20 20.35 -8.82
C THR A 188 -19.15 21.83 -9.22
N ALA A 189 -18.88 22.12 -10.50
CA ALA A 189 -18.85 23.51 -10.98
C ALA A 189 -20.19 24.23 -10.75
N LYS A 190 -21.32 23.55 -10.98
CA LYS A 190 -22.66 24.13 -10.76
C LYS A 190 -23.01 24.30 -9.29
N VAL A 191 -22.50 23.44 -8.41
CA VAL A 191 -22.69 23.57 -6.96
C VAL A 191 -21.87 24.74 -6.41
N GLU A 192 -20.66 24.97 -6.94
CA GLU A 192 -19.87 26.17 -6.65
C GLU A 192 -20.56 27.44 -7.16
N GLU A 193 -21.13 27.41 -8.37
CA GLU A 193 -21.95 28.51 -8.91
C GLU A 193 -23.16 28.79 -8.00
N MET A 194 -23.80 27.76 -7.46
CA MET A 194 -24.93 27.86 -6.53
C MET A 194 -24.59 28.54 -5.19
N LYS A 195 -23.31 28.58 -4.78
CA LYS A 195 -22.86 29.30 -3.58
C LYS A 195 -22.95 30.83 -3.74
N THR A 196 -22.89 31.34 -4.98
CA THR A 196 -22.85 32.79 -5.25
C THR A 196 -24.01 33.29 -6.12
N ALA A 197 -24.78 32.39 -6.74
CA ALA A 197 -25.88 32.74 -7.61
C ALA A 197 -27.10 33.31 -6.86
N VAL A 198 -27.76 34.29 -7.49
CA VAL A 198 -29.02 34.89 -7.03
C VAL A 198 -30.23 34.00 -7.40
N ASP A 199 -30.18 33.33 -8.56
CA ASP A 199 -31.19 32.36 -8.99
C ASP A 199 -30.72 30.92 -8.76
N LYS A 200 -30.97 30.44 -7.54
CA LYS A 200 -30.57 29.08 -7.11
C LYS A 200 -31.54 28.00 -7.60
N LYS A 201 -32.77 28.35 -7.97
CA LYS A 201 -33.81 27.37 -8.35
C LYS A 201 -33.51 26.71 -9.69
N THR A 202 -33.07 27.50 -10.68
CA THR A 202 -32.67 26.98 -12.00
C THR A 202 -31.45 26.05 -11.88
N LEU A 203 -30.45 26.43 -11.07
CA LEU A 203 -29.28 25.60 -10.80
C LEU A 203 -29.63 24.27 -10.11
N VAL A 204 -30.58 24.26 -9.16
CA VAL A 204 -31.05 23.01 -8.53
C VAL A 204 -31.65 22.03 -9.56
N VAL A 205 -32.44 22.53 -10.51
CA VAL A 205 -33.04 21.69 -11.58
C VAL A 205 -31.95 21.10 -12.49
N GLU A 206 -30.95 21.90 -12.85
CA GLU A 206 -29.85 21.45 -13.69
C GLU A 206 -28.96 20.41 -13.00
N ILE A 207 -28.61 20.65 -11.72
CA ILE A 207 -27.82 19.70 -10.93
C ILE A 207 -28.58 18.38 -10.78
N ASN A 208 -29.90 18.41 -10.55
CA ASN A 208 -30.72 17.21 -10.46
C ASN A 208 -30.75 16.41 -11.78
N THR A 209 -30.80 17.11 -12.90
CA THR A 209 -30.76 16.47 -14.23
C THR A 209 -29.42 15.78 -14.46
N LEU A 210 -28.32 16.46 -14.16
CA LEU A 210 -26.96 15.89 -14.27
C LEU A 210 -26.75 14.71 -13.31
N LEU A 211 -27.25 14.80 -12.07
CA LEU A 211 -27.23 13.71 -11.10
C LEU A 211 -28.00 12.49 -11.57
N THR A 212 -29.18 12.70 -12.17
CA THR A 212 -29.99 11.62 -12.74
C THR A 212 -29.27 10.95 -13.91
N GLU A 213 -28.64 11.72 -14.80
CA GLU A 213 -27.83 11.19 -15.89
C GLU A 213 -26.65 10.37 -15.35
N ARG A 214 -25.92 10.91 -14.37
CA ARG A 214 -24.80 10.25 -13.68
C ARG A 214 -25.26 8.93 -13.06
N ASN A 215 -26.38 8.92 -12.34
CA ASN A 215 -26.92 7.72 -11.69
C ASN A 215 -27.36 6.65 -12.70
N LYS A 216 -27.96 7.03 -13.84
CA LYS A 216 -28.30 6.09 -14.91
C LYS A 216 -27.05 5.49 -15.56
N LYS A 217 -26.05 6.31 -15.88
CA LYS A 217 -24.76 5.83 -16.41
C LYS A 217 -24.01 4.96 -15.40
N CYS A 218 -24.09 5.29 -14.10
CA CYS A 218 -23.51 4.49 -13.03
C CYS A 218 -24.12 3.07 -13.00
N LYS A 219 -25.44 2.93 -13.17
CA LYS A 219 -26.10 1.62 -13.24
C LYS A 219 -25.62 0.75 -14.40
N ILE A 220 -25.25 1.37 -15.53
CA ILE A 220 -24.74 0.65 -16.72
C ILE A 220 -23.29 0.19 -16.52
N LEU A 221 -22.52 0.93 -15.71
CA LEU A 221 -21.10 0.66 -15.44
C LEU A 221 -20.87 -0.30 -14.26
N LYS A 222 -21.95 -0.85 -13.69
CA LYS A 222 -21.93 -1.80 -12.58
C LYS A 222 -21.84 -3.24 -13.11
#